data_AF-A0A7R9NKK3-F1
#
_entry.id   AF-A0A7R9NKK3-F1
#
_cell.length_a   1.000
_cell.length_b   1.000
_cell.length_c   1.000
_cell.angle_alpha   90.00
_cell.angle_beta   90.00
_cell.angle_gamma   90.00
#
_symmetry.space_group_name_H-M   'P 1'
#
loop_
_entity.id
_entity.type
_entity.pdbx_description
1 polymer ?
#
loop_
_entity_poly.entity_id
_entity_poly.type
_entity_poly.pdbx_seq_one_letter_code
_entity_poly.pdbx_strand_id
1 'polypeptide(L)'
;ELPDIRWGGDRISYSNKATYLGFGVNKTLTMGPHIQRLRRKAATLSRVCKALNFASNYQVAIRLYKQLVRPTLEYAALTLRSLPVTHQRRY
;
A
#
# COMPACT_ATOMS: atom_id res chain seq x y z
N GLU A 1 -6.91 -25.56 -15.52
CA GLU A 1 -5.48 -25.48 -15.88
C GLU A 1 -5.16 -24.03 -16.19
N LEU A 2 -3.99 -23.52 -15.77
CA LEU A 2 -3.60 -22.12 -16.02
C LEU A 2 -3.00 -22.02 -17.44
N PRO A 3 -3.34 -20.99 -18.24
CA PRO A 3 -2.88 -20.90 -19.62
C PRO A 3 -1.35 -20.78 -19.71
N ASP A 4 -0.70 -21.36 -20.71
CA ASP A 4 0.76 -21.25 -20.85
C ASP A 4 1.13 -19.91 -21.48
N ILE A 5 1.48 -18.91 -20.67
CA ILE A 5 1.84 -17.57 -21.14
C ILE A 5 3.35 -17.50 -21.35
N ARG A 6 3.77 -17.22 -22.59
CA ARG A 6 5.17 -17.05 -22.98
C ARG A 6 5.42 -15.61 -23.41
N TRP A 7 6.50 -15.02 -22.92
CA TRP A 7 6.95 -13.69 -23.35
C TRP A 7 8.38 -13.82 -23.87
N GLY A 8 8.61 -13.48 -25.14
CA GLY A 8 9.94 -13.59 -25.76
C GLY A 8 10.54 -15.00 -25.79
N GLY A 9 9.73 -16.05 -25.61
CA GLY A 9 10.19 -17.45 -25.52
C GLY A 9 10.29 -17.98 -24.09
N ASP A 10 10.31 -17.11 -23.08
CA ASP A 10 10.39 -17.50 -21.67
C ASP A 10 8.99 -17.71 -21.06
N ARG A 11 8.87 -18.78 -20.27
CA ARG A 11 7.63 -19.16 -19.59
C ARG A 11 7.45 -18.33 -18.32
N ILE A 12 6.38 -17.54 -18.25
CA ILE A 12 6.11 -16.71 -17.07
C ILE A 12 5.49 -17.59 -15.99
N SER A 13 6.13 -17.67 -14.81
CA SER A 13 5.58 -18.41 -13.68
C SER A 13 4.42 -17.66 -13.03
N TYR A 14 3.34 -18.37 -12.75
CA TYR A 14 2.19 -17.80 -12.06
C TYR A 14 2.51 -17.54 -10.59
N SER A 15 2.70 -16.28 -10.22
CA SER A 15 2.83 -15.87 -8.82
C SER A 15 1.46 -15.62 -8.18
N ASN A 16 1.28 -16.12 -6.95
CA ASN A 16 0.09 -15.87 -6.14
C ASN A 16 0.03 -14.44 -5.55
N LYS A 17 1.12 -13.68 -5.69
CA LYS A 17 1.27 -12.30 -5.20
C LYS A 17 1.91 -11.46 -6.31
N ALA A 18 1.18 -10.48 -6.81
CA ALA A 18 1.70 -9.53 -7.79
C ALA A 18 1.88 -8.17 -7.12
N THR A 19 3.03 -7.53 -7.33
CA THR A 19 3.25 -6.14 -6.93
C THR A 19 3.47 -5.30 -8.18
N TYR A 20 2.63 -4.30 -8.41
CA TYR A 20 2.75 -3.38 -9.53
C TYR A 20 2.75 -1.95 -9.00
N LEU A 21 3.79 -1.16 -9.30
CA LEU A 21 3.93 0.23 -8.81
C LEU A 21 3.76 0.37 -7.27
N GLY A 22 4.21 -0.62 -6.51
CA GLY A 22 4.07 -0.67 -5.05
C GLY A 22 2.69 -1.13 -4.54
N PHE A 23 1.74 -1.33 -5.44
CA PHE A 23 0.41 -1.87 -5.20
C PHE A 23 0.44 -3.40 -5.18
N GLY A 24 0.03 -4.01 -4.06
CA GLY A 24 0.13 -5.45 -3.84
C GLY A 24 -1.21 -6.14 -3.94
N VAL A 25 -1.34 -7.11 -4.84
CA VAL A 25 -2.60 -7.80 -5.11
C VAL A 25 -2.41 -9.31 -4.93
N ASN A 26 -3.36 -9.95 -4.24
CA ASN A 26 -3.41 -11.40 -4.08
C ASN A 26 -4.16 -12.08 -5.23
N LYS A 27 -4.05 -13.40 -5.35
CA LYS A 27 -4.80 -14.23 -6.31
C LYS A 27 -6.32 -13.95 -6.35
N THR A 28 -6.90 -13.58 -5.21
CA THR A 28 -8.33 -13.22 -5.09
C THR A 28 -8.64 -11.76 -5.46
N LEU A 29 -7.68 -11.04 -6.04
CA LEU A 29 -7.68 -9.59 -6.23
C LEU A 29 -8.02 -8.77 -4.98
N THR A 30 -7.78 -9.35 -3.81
CA THR A 30 -7.95 -8.65 -2.54
C THR A 30 -6.74 -7.77 -2.26
N MET A 31 -6.99 -6.54 -1.79
CA MET A 31 -5.93 -5.60 -1.39
C MET A 31 -5.51 -5.78 0.08
N GLY A 32 -5.97 -6.84 0.75
CA GLY A 32 -5.65 -7.12 2.16
C GLY A 32 -4.15 -7.02 2.48
N PRO A 33 -3.24 -7.64 1.70
CA PRO A 33 -1.80 -7.51 1.91
C PRO A 33 -1.30 -6.08 1.74
N HIS A 34 -1.85 -5.33 0.79
CA HIS A 34 -1.46 -3.95 0.53
C HIS A 34 -1.91 -3.01 1.66
N ILE A 35 -3.14 -3.17 2.15
CA ILE A 35 -3.65 -2.43 3.32
C ILE A 35 -2.81 -2.75 4.55
N GLN A 36 -2.45 -4.02 4.77
CA GLN A 36 -1.58 -4.40 5.88
C GLN A 36 -0.19 -3.77 5.77
N ARG A 37 0.36 -3.69 4.56
CA ARG A 37 1.65 -3.01 4.29
C ARG A 37 1.55 -1.50 4.56
N LEU A 38 0.48 -0.85 4.11
CA LEU A 38 0.20 0.56 4.37
C LEU A 38 0.08 0.83 5.87
N ARG A 39 -0.66 0.00 6.61
CA ARG A 39 -0.80 0.10 8.07
C ARG A 39 0.55 0.00 8.77
N ARG A 40 1.40 -0.96 8.38
CA ARG A 40 2.76 -1.10 8.94
C ARG A 40 3.63 0.11 8.62
N LYS A 41 3.54 0.64 7.40
CA LYS A 41 4.27 1.85 6.98
C LYS A 41 3.83 3.06 7.81
N ALA A 42 2.52 3.29 7.95
CA ALA A 42 1.97 4.37 8.76
C ALA A 42 2.42 4.27 10.22
N ALA A 43 2.32 3.08 10.84
CA ALA A 43 2.76 2.86 12.22
C ALA A 43 4.26 3.14 12.42
N THR A 44 5.08 2.79 11.43
CA THR A 44 6.52 3.04 11.47
C THR A 44 6.81 4.54 11.37
N LEU A 45 6.16 5.24 10.44
CA LEU A 45 6.30 6.70 10.28
C LEU A 45 5.80 7.46 11.51
N SER A 46 4.73 7.00 12.16
CA SER A 46 4.26 7.57 13.42
C SER A 46 5.27 7.38 14.55
N ARG A 47 5.93 6.22 14.65
CA ARG A 47 7.02 6.01 15.62
C ARG A 47 8.20 6.93 15.36
N VAL A 48 8.61 7.09 14.10
CA VAL A 48 9.67 8.03 13.70
C VAL A 48 9.28 9.46 14.05
N CYS A 49 8.05 9.89 13.74
CA CYS A 49 7.56 11.21 14.13
C CYS A 49 7.57 11.40 15.64
N LYS A 50 7.18 10.38 16.43
CA LYS A 50 7.21 10.44 17.90
C LYS A 50 8.63 10.56 18.45
N ALA A 51 9.58 9.81 17.89
CA ALA A 51 10.99 9.89 18.29
C ALA A 51 11.60 11.27 17.97
N LEU A 52 11.29 11.82 16.79
CA LEU A 52 11.77 13.15 16.38
C LEU A 52 11.07 14.29 17.14
N ASN A 53 9.82 14.09 17.56
CA ASN A 53 9.09 15.06 18.38
C ASN A 53 9.73 15.24 19.76
N PHE A 54 10.34 14.19 20.32
CA PHE A 54 11.06 14.29 21.59
C PHE A 54 12.28 15.24 21.53
N ALA A 55 12.83 15.47 20.33
CA ALA A 55 14.02 16.30 20.11
C ALA A 55 13.72 17.68 19.50
N SER A 56 12.46 18.05 19.30
CA SER A 56 12.10 19.11 18.36
C SER A 56 10.97 20.03 18.83
N ASN A 57 10.99 21.27 18.35
CA ASN A 57 9.93 22.28 18.55
C ASN A 57 8.60 21.83 17.90
N TYR A 58 7.46 22.17 18.51
CA TYR A 58 6.11 21.71 18.12
C TYR A 58 5.77 21.98 16.65
N GLN A 59 6.21 23.12 16.11
CA GLN A 59 5.98 23.45 14.70
C GLN A 59 6.66 22.48 13.73
N VAL A 60 7.85 22.01 14.07
CA VAL A 60 8.60 21.05 13.26
C VAL A 60 7.96 19.67 13.35
N ALA A 61 7.45 19.28 14.52
CA ALA A 61 6.70 18.04 14.69
C ALA A 61 5.43 18.00 13.83
N ILE A 62 4.68 19.11 13.77
CA ILE A 62 3.53 19.22 12.87
C ILE A 62 3.96 19.12 11.39
N ARG A 63 5.05 19.78 11.00
CA ARG A 63 5.54 19.72 9.61
C ARG A 63 5.93 18.29 9.23
N LEU A 64 6.66 17.59 10.09
CA LEU A 64 7.03 16.19 9.90
C LEU A 64 5.81 15.28 9.78
N TYR A 65 4.81 15.45 10.67
CA TYR A 65 3.56 14.71 10.59
C TYR A 65 2.84 14.95 9.25
N LYS A 66 2.71 16.21 8.83
CA LYS A 66 2.05 16.60 7.57
C LYS A 66 2.79 16.08 6.32
N GLN A 67 4.11 15.93 6.38
CA GLN A 67 4.90 15.46 5.23
C GLN A 67 5.02 13.93 5.16
N LEU A 68 5.08 13.24 6.30
CA LEU A 68 5.36 11.80 6.33
C LEU A 68 4.09 10.97 6.51
N VAL A 69 3.28 11.31 7.52
CA VAL A 69 2.15 10.48 7.94
C VAL A 69 0.91 10.80 7.11
N ARG A 70 0.60 12.08 6.93
CA ARG A 70 -0.60 12.53 6.21
C ARG A 70 -0.72 11.98 4.78
N PRO A 71 0.31 12.01 3.91
CA PRO A 71 0.18 11.48 2.55
C PRO A 71 -0.07 9.98 2.53
N THR A 72 0.51 9.24 3.48
CA THR A 72 0.29 7.79 3.61
C THR A 72 -1.17 7.49 4.00
N LEU A 73 -1.77 8.33 4.86
CA LEU A 73 -3.17 8.20 5.25
C LEU A 73 -4.13 8.62 4.13
N GLU A 74 -3.86 9.72 3.43
CA GLU A 74 -4.67 10.19 2.30
C GLU A 74 -4.69 9.15 1.16
N TYR A 75 -3.53 8.59 0.83
CA TYR A 75 -3.44 7.49 -0.13
C TYR A 75 -4.23 6.25 0.34
N ALA A 76 -4.06 5.85 1.62
CA ALA A 76 -4.80 4.73 2.17
C ALA A 76 -6.32 4.94 2.10
N ALA A 77 -6.81 6.15 2.40
CA ALA A 77 -8.23 6.48 2.31
C ALA A 77 -8.78 6.36 0.87
N LEU A 78 -8.04 6.85 -0.13
CA LEU A 78 -8.40 6.72 -1.54
C LEU A 78 -8.45 5.26 -1.98
N THR A 79 -7.43 4.48 -1.63
CA THR A 79 -7.40 3.04 -1.95
C THR A 79 -8.57 2.30 -1.30
N LEU A 80 -8.88 2.57 -0.03
CA LEU A 80 -10.02 1.98 0.67
C LEU A 80 -11.38 2.35 0.05
N ARG A 81 -11.55 3.60 -0.40
CA ARG A 81 -12.76 4.03 -1.11
C ARG A 81 -12.95 3.32 -2.46
N SER A 82 -11.85 3.08 -3.18
CA SER A 82 -11.91 2.45 -4.51
C SER A 82 -12.19 0.94 -4.46
N LEU A 83 -11.94 0.28 -3.32
CA LEU A 83 -12.11 -1.16 -3.13
C LEU A 83 -13.51 -1.71 -3.50
N PRO A 84 -14.61 -1.22 -2.90
CA PRO A 84 -15.94 -1.76 -3.20
C PRO A 84 -16.33 -1.60 -4.67
N VAL A 85 -15.91 -0.52 -5.33
CA VAL A 85 -16.18 -0.26 -6.76
C VAL A 85 -15.51 -1.31 -7.64
N THR A 86 -14.29 -1.73 -7.30
CA THR A 86 -13.57 -2.78 -8.04
C THR A 86 -14.12 -4.18 -7.78
N HIS A 87 -14.77 -4.41 -6.63
CA HIS A 87 -15.39 -5.69 -6.30
C HIS A 87 -16.77 -5.85 -6.95
N GLN A 88 -17.55 -4.77 -7.09
CA GLN A 88 -18.88 -4.80 -7.73
C GLN A 88 -18.83 -4.93 -9.25
N ARG A 89 -17.82 -4.38 -9.94
CA ARG A 89 -17.68 -4.49 -11.41
C ARG A 89 -17.36 -5.91 -11.93
N ARG A 90 -17.27 -6.91 -11.05
CA ARG A 90 -16.93 -8.29 -11.38
C ARG A 90 -18.10 -9.28 -11.27
N TYR A 91 -19.30 -8.79 -11.00
CA TYR A 91 -20.54 -9.57 -11.08
C TYR A 91 -21.38 -9.10 -12.26
#